data_AF-A0AAU4C235-F1
#
_entry.id   AF-A0AAU4C235-F1
#
_cell.length_a   1.000
_cell.length_b   1.000
_cell.length_c   1.000
_cell.angle_alpha   90.00
_cell.angle_beta   90.00
_cell.angle_gamma   90.00
#
_symmetry.space_group_name_H-M   'P 1'
#
loop_
_entity.id
_entity.type
_entity.pdbx_description
1 polymer ?
#
loop_
_entity_poly.entity_id
_entity_poly.type
_entity_poly.pdbx_seq_one_letter_code
_entity_poly.pdbx_strand_id
1 'polypeptide(L)'
;MITKRTPDDYADALSEWADTAARPLEDQRAEIVQEIGLRGQAAERKRLDDLEEAQHKRLRWEAAKRQARTEYAEAYRVRHLEAQHAAWQRTAGLVEYVGALRLHAESLPPGPAREEAEAWIAWTESHVQRLNPLNGSPLLPEIPEPRTEDLQPFMHGWSPYGPT
;
A
#
# COMPACT_ATOMS: atom_id res chain seq x y z
N MET A 1 14.12 -22.93 -2.00
CA MET A 1 14.74 -23.72 -0.91
C MET A 1 15.14 -25.06 -1.48
N ILE A 2 16.43 -25.32 -1.60
CA ILE A 2 16.94 -26.64 -1.99
C ILE A 2 16.86 -27.48 -0.71
N THR A 3 15.86 -28.35 -0.61
CA THR A 3 15.83 -29.35 0.46
C THR A 3 17.06 -30.25 0.24
N LYS A 4 18.08 -30.06 1.10
CA LYS A 4 19.19 -31.00 1.19
C LYS A 4 18.59 -32.35 1.56
N ARG A 5 18.64 -33.31 0.64
CA ARG A 5 18.35 -34.72 0.96
C ARG A 5 19.22 -35.13 2.14
N THR A 6 18.60 -35.74 3.12
CA THR A 6 19.28 -36.26 4.29
C THR A 6 19.96 -37.59 3.95
N PRO A 7 21.02 -38.00 4.66
CA PRO A 7 21.69 -39.28 4.40
C PRO A 7 20.76 -40.50 4.43
N ASP A 8 19.68 -40.43 5.21
CA ASP A 8 18.66 -41.50 5.30
C ASP A 8 17.80 -41.61 4.02
N ASP A 9 17.55 -40.51 3.31
CA ASP A 9 16.85 -40.53 2.01
C ASP A 9 17.65 -41.26 0.92
N TYR A 10 18.97 -41.37 1.09
CA TYR A 10 19.84 -42.13 0.19
C TYR A 10 19.86 -43.62 0.53
N ALA A 11 19.71 -44.00 1.80
CA ALA A 11 19.71 -45.40 2.22
C ALA A 11 18.44 -46.16 1.79
N ASP A 12 17.28 -45.49 1.86
CA ASP A 12 15.99 -46.09 1.49
C ASP A 12 15.86 -46.28 -0.03
N ALA A 13 16.35 -45.31 -0.81
CA ALA A 13 16.42 -45.40 -2.27
C ALA A 13 17.42 -46.46 -2.78
N LEU A 14 18.49 -46.73 -2.02
CA LEU A 14 19.44 -47.81 -2.32
C LEU A 14 18.88 -49.20 -1.96
N SER A 15 17.90 -49.28 -1.05
CA SER A 15 17.22 -50.53 -0.70
C SER A 15 16.13 -50.92 -1.70
N GLU A 16 15.50 -49.96 -2.38
CA GLU A 16 14.36 -50.19 -3.28
C GLU A 16 14.77 -50.94 -4.57
N TRP A 17 15.99 -50.70 -5.07
CA TRP A 17 16.55 -51.34 -6.28
C TRP A 17 17.84 -52.11 -5.96
N ALA A 18 17.78 -52.98 -4.97
CA ALA A 18 18.92 -53.80 -4.58
C ALA A 18 19.19 -54.91 -5.61
N ASP A 19 20.44 -55.02 -6.04
CA ASP A 19 20.92 -56.15 -6.84
C ASP A 19 21.16 -57.35 -5.91
N THR A 20 20.35 -58.39 -6.04
CA THR A 20 20.42 -59.57 -5.18
C THR A 20 20.44 -60.84 -6.01
N ALA A 21 21.07 -61.90 -5.51
CA ALA A 21 21.11 -63.19 -6.21
C ALA A 21 19.71 -63.78 -6.50
N ALA A 22 18.68 -63.36 -5.76
CA ALA A 22 17.29 -63.76 -5.97
C ALA A 22 16.50 -62.82 -6.91
N ARG A 23 16.97 -61.58 -7.09
CA ARG A 23 16.37 -60.58 -7.99
C ARG A 23 17.50 -59.75 -8.61
N PRO A 24 18.16 -60.25 -9.67
CA PRO A 24 19.22 -59.51 -10.35
C PRO A 24 18.70 -58.19 -10.92
N LEU A 25 19.54 -57.16 -10.95
CA LEU A 25 19.15 -55.85 -11.47
C LEU A 25 18.70 -55.93 -12.95
N GLU A 26 19.27 -56.86 -13.73
CA GLU A 26 18.93 -57.15 -15.13
C GLU A 26 17.44 -57.45 -15.32
N ASP A 27 16.87 -58.22 -14.41
CA ASP A 27 15.47 -58.65 -14.45
C ASP A 27 14.53 -57.53 -13.98
N GLN A 28 15.05 -56.55 -13.23
CA GLN A 28 14.33 -55.38 -12.75
C GLN A 28 14.34 -54.19 -13.72
N ARG A 29 15.14 -54.25 -14.79
CA ARG A 29 15.39 -53.10 -15.69
C ARG A 29 14.12 -52.48 -16.25
N ALA A 30 13.16 -53.29 -16.68
CA ALA A 30 11.92 -52.79 -17.26
C ALA A 30 11.07 -52.02 -16.23
N GLU A 31 11.00 -52.53 -15.00
CA GLU A 31 10.28 -51.93 -13.88
C GLU A 31 10.92 -50.61 -13.44
N ILE A 32 12.25 -50.59 -13.30
CA ILE A 32 13.00 -49.37 -12.94
C ILE A 32 12.84 -48.29 -14.02
N VAL A 33 12.95 -48.64 -15.31
CA VAL A 33 12.77 -47.68 -16.40
C VAL A 33 11.34 -47.15 -16.44
N GLN A 34 10.34 -48.02 -16.24
CA GLN A 34 8.94 -47.61 -16.17
C GLN A 34 8.69 -46.64 -15.00
N GLU A 35 9.21 -46.96 -13.81
CA GLU A 35 9.03 -46.13 -12.62
C GLU A 35 9.72 -44.77 -12.74
N ILE A 36 10.97 -44.73 -13.24
CA ILE A 36 11.66 -43.46 -13.52
C ILE A 36 10.87 -42.61 -14.51
N GLY A 37 10.29 -43.24 -15.55
CA GLY A 37 9.41 -42.57 -16.51
C GLY A 37 8.18 -41.95 -15.83
N LEU A 38 7.50 -42.71 -14.96
CA LEU A 38 6.31 -42.23 -14.23
C LEU A 38 6.65 -41.12 -13.23
N ARG A 39 7.69 -41.30 -12.41
CA ARG A 39 8.16 -40.29 -11.45
C ARG A 39 8.62 -39.02 -12.18
N GLY A 40 9.27 -39.15 -13.34
CA GLY A 40 9.68 -38.04 -14.20
C GLY A 40 8.49 -37.26 -14.78
N GLN A 41 7.48 -37.97 -15.30
CA GLN A 41 6.25 -37.33 -15.81
C GLN A 41 5.47 -36.61 -14.69
N ALA A 42 5.38 -37.21 -13.50
CA ALA A 42 4.73 -36.59 -12.35
C ALA A 42 5.49 -35.35 -11.86
N ALA A 43 6.82 -35.40 -11.84
CA ALA A 43 7.65 -34.25 -11.49
C ALA A 43 7.50 -33.09 -12.49
N GLU A 44 7.43 -33.39 -13.79
CA GLU A 44 7.22 -32.37 -14.82
C GLU A 44 5.82 -31.76 -14.75
N ARG A 45 4.78 -32.59 -14.53
CA ARG A 45 3.40 -32.11 -14.30
C ARG A 45 3.37 -31.09 -13.17
N LYS A 46 3.91 -31.49 -12.01
CA LYS A 46 3.98 -30.64 -10.82
C LYS A 46 4.72 -29.33 -11.10
N ARG A 47 5.83 -29.38 -11.84
CA ARG A 47 6.60 -28.19 -12.20
C ARG A 47 5.79 -27.22 -13.06
N LEU A 48 5.03 -27.73 -14.01
CA LEU A 48 4.16 -26.91 -14.87
C LEU A 48 3.01 -26.30 -14.05
N ASP A 49 2.36 -27.11 -13.22
CA ASP A 49 1.28 -26.65 -12.33
C ASP A 49 1.79 -25.55 -11.37
N ASP A 50 2.95 -25.75 -10.74
CA ASP A 50 3.60 -24.76 -9.85
C ASP A 50 3.92 -23.45 -10.61
N LEU A 51 4.34 -23.54 -11.88
CA LEU A 51 4.63 -22.38 -12.72
C LEU A 51 3.35 -21.61 -13.07
N GLU A 52 2.29 -22.31 -13.43
CA GLU A 52 0.98 -21.72 -13.73
C GLU A 52 0.38 -21.02 -12.49
N GLU A 53 0.44 -21.68 -11.32
CA GLU A 53 0.00 -21.09 -10.06
C GLU A 53 0.79 -19.83 -9.71
N ALA A 54 2.13 -19.86 -9.85
CA ALA A 54 2.98 -18.70 -9.60
C ALA A 54 2.66 -17.53 -10.54
N GLN A 55 2.41 -17.81 -11.82
CA GLN A 55 1.99 -16.79 -12.79
C GLN A 55 0.63 -16.20 -12.42
N HIS A 56 -0.36 -17.03 -12.08
CA HIS A 56 -1.67 -16.56 -11.66
C HIS A 56 -1.62 -15.71 -10.40
N LYS A 57 -0.84 -16.11 -9.39
CA LYS A 57 -0.62 -15.31 -8.18
C LYS A 57 0.01 -13.96 -8.51
N ARG A 58 1.02 -13.94 -9.40
CA ARG A 58 1.66 -12.71 -9.83
C ARG A 58 0.68 -11.76 -10.54
N LEU A 59 -0.13 -12.26 -11.45
CA LEU A 59 -1.14 -11.45 -12.15
C LEU A 59 -2.15 -10.84 -11.18
N ARG A 60 -2.65 -11.63 -10.22
CA ARG A 60 -3.56 -11.14 -9.17
C ARG A 60 -2.92 -10.08 -8.30
N TRP A 61 -1.66 -10.29 -7.90
CA TRP A 61 -0.91 -9.32 -7.12
C TRP A 61 -0.65 -8.02 -7.87
N GLU A 62 -0.28 -8.08 -9.15
CA GLU A 62 -0.09 -6.89 -9.99
C GLU A 62 -1.42 -6.12 -10.17
N ALA A 63 -2.54 -6.83 -10.32
CA ALA A 63 -3.86 -6.23 -10.34
C ALA A 63 -4.21 -5.55 -9.01
N ALA A 64 -3.96 -6.21 -7.88
CA ALA A 64 -4.14 -5.63 -6.55
C ALA A 64 -3.29 -4.37 -6.35
N LYS A 65 -2.03 -4.36 -6.82
CA LYS A 65 -1.17 -3.16 -6.78
C LYS A 65 -1.72 -1.99 -7.60
N ARG A 66 -2.25 -2.25 -8.80
CA ARG A 66 -2.86 -1.20 -9.62
C ARG A 66 -4.07 -0.60 -8.92
N GLN A 67 -4.93 -1.46 -8.38
CA GLN A 67 -6.10 -1.04 -7.61
C GLN A 67 -5.71 -0.23 -6.37
N ALA A 68 -4.71 -0.70 -5.61
CA ALA A 68 -4.19 -0.02 -4.43
C ALA A 68 -3.69 1.40 -4.74
N ARG A 69 -3.06 1.61 -5.91
CA ARG A 69 -2.63 2.96 -6.35
C ARG A 69 -3.81 3.89 -6.62
N THR A 70 -4.87 3.38 -7.24
CA THR A 70 -6.11 4.15 -7.46
C THR A 70 -6.78 4.51 -6.13
N GLU A 71 -6.86 3.57 -5.19
CA GLU A 71 -7.43 3.81 -3.86
C GLU A 71 -6.58 4.79 -3.03
N TYR A 72 -5.26 4.68 -3.09
CA TYR A 72 -4.34 5.63 -2.47
C TYR A 72 -4.56 7.06 -3.00
N ALA A 73 -4.64 7.22 -4.32
CA ALA A 73 -4.89 8.50 -4.96
C ALA A 73 -6.22 9.13 -4.49
N GLU A 74 -7.25 8.32 -4.36
CA GLU A 74 -8.55 8.78 -3.87
C GLU A 74 -8.51 9.17 -2.39
N ALA A 75 -7.90 8.33 -1.54
CA ALA A 75 -7.73 8.63 -0.13
C ALA A 75 -6.93 9.92 0.09
N TYR A 76 -5.92 10.18 -0.74
CA TYR A 76 -5.15 11.43 -0.70
C TYR A 76 -6.03 12.64 -1.05
N ARG A 77 -6.84 12.56 -2.12
CA ARG A 77 -7.75 13.64 -2.52
C ARG A 77 -8.77 13.94 -1.43
N VAL A 78 -9.36 12.92 -0.82
CA VAL A 78 -10.32 13.08 0.28
C VAL A 78 -9.66 13.80 1.45
N ARG A 79 -8.49 13.35 1.91
CA ARG A 79 -7.74 14.01 2.99
C ARG A 79 -7.40 15.46 2.65
N HIS A 80 -7.02 15.74 1.41
CA HIS A 80 -6.71 17.08 0.96
C HIS A 80 -7.95 17.99 0.96
N LEU A 81 -9.10 17.48 0.49
CA LEU A 81 -10.38 18.18 0.53
C LEU A 81 -10.81 18.48 1.96
N GLU A 82 -10.72 17.50 2.86
CA GLU A 82 -11.04 17.67 4.28
C GLU A 82 -10.14 18.72 4.94
N ALA A 83 -8.85 18.74 4.62
CA ALA A 83 -7.93 19.75 5.11
C ALA A 83 -8.28 21.16 4.62
N GLN A 84 -8.65 21.30 3.34
CA GLN A 84 -9.12 22.58 2.78
C GLN A 84 -10.42 23.03 3.45
N HIS A 85 -11.39 22.13 3.62
CA HIS A 85 -12.65 22.43 4.30
C HIS A 85 -12.42 22.87 5.76
N ALA A 86 -11.56 22.17 6.50
CA ALA A 86 -11.21 22.54 7.87
C ALA A 86 -10.50 23.91 7.94
N ALA A 87 -9.61 24.21 6.99
CA ALA A 87 -8.98 25.53 6.89
C ALA A 87 -10.01 26.63 6.62
N TRP A 88 -10.93 26.40 5.68
CA TRP A 88 -12.00 27.33 5.36
C TRP A 88 -12.93 27.59 6.56
N GLN A 89 -13.37 26.54 7.26
CA GLN A 89 -14.20 26.67 8.46
C GLN A 89 -13.53 27.48 9.56
N ARG A 90 -12.23 27.23 9.80
CA ARG A 90 -11.47 28.03 10.78
C ARG A 90 -11.40 29.51 10.38
N THR A 91 -11.15 29.80 9.10
CA THR A 91 -11.13 31.17 8.60
C THR A 91 -12.50 31.85 8.72
N ALA A 92 -13.60 31.14 8.45
CA ALA A 92 -14.95 31.68 8.61
C ALA A 92 -15.22 32.11 10.08
N GLY A 93 -14.86 31.26 11.05
CA GLY A 93 -14.95 31.62 12.47
C GLY A 93 -14.06 32.81 12.86
N LEU A 94 -12.87 32.94 12.26
CA LEU A 94 -12.01 34.12 12.48
C LEU A 94 -12.59 35.40 11.89
N VAL A 95 -13.27 35.34 10.73
CA VAL A 95 -13.98 36.49 10.15
C VAL A 95 -15.08 36.96 11.09
N GLU A 96 -15.87 36.04 11.64
CA GLU A 96 -16.92 36.36 12.62
C GLU A 96 -16.32 36.99 13.89
N TYR A 97 -15.23 36.42 14.41
CA TYR A 97 -14.52 36.96 15.57
C TYR A 97 -13.98 38.38 15.31
N VAL A 98 -13.38 38.63 14.14
CA VAL A 98 -12.91 39.98 13.76
C VAL A 98 -14.09 40.96 13.66
N GLY A 99 -15.24 40.51 13.16
CA GLY A 99 -16.48 41.29 13.17
C GLY A 99 -16.91 41.68 14.59
N ALA A 100 -16.90 40.73 15.53
CA ALA A 100 -17.19 41.00 16.94
C ALA A 100 -16.16 41.95 17.58
N LEU A 101 -14.88 41.80 17.23
CA LEU A 101 -13.81 42.65 17.73
C LEU A 101 -13.96 44.11 17.26
N ARG A 102 -14.39 44.33 16.01
CA ARG A 102 -14.72 45.66 15.49
C ARG A 102 -15.87 46.31 16.27
N LEU A 103 -16.97 45.58 16.48
CA LEU A 103 -18.10 46.07 17.29
C LEU A 103 -17.68 46.42 18.71
N HIS A 104 -16.77 45.64 19.31
CA HIS A 104 -16.22 45.95 20.61
C HIS A 104 -15.35 47.23 20.59
N ALA A 105 -14.48 47.38 19.60
CA ALA A 105 -13.63 48.56 19.45
C ALA A 105 -14.44 49.86 19.26
N GLU A 106 -15.59 49.80 18.58
CA GLU A 106 -16.53 50.93 18.46
C GLU A 106 -17.10 51.40 19.80
N SER A 107 -17.20 50.51 20.79
CA SER A 107 -17.64 50.85 22.14
C SER A 107 -16.57 51.51 23.01
N LEU A 108 -15.29 51.47 22.58
CA LEU A 108 -14.20 52.07 23.32
C LEU A 108 -14.22 53.61 23.19
N PRO A 109 -13.94 54.34 24.28
CA PRO A 109 -13.78 55.78 24.20
C PRO A 109 -12.57 56.12 23.30
N PRO A 110 -12.56 57.29 22.63
CA PRO A 110 -11.40 57.76 21.91
C PRO A 110 -10.16 57.80 22.80
N GLY A 111 -9.05 57.25 22.31
CA GLY A 111 -7.78 57.21 23.04
C GLY A 111 -6.92 56.00 22.66
N PRO A 112 -5.78 55.83 23.34
CA PRO A 112 -4.76 54.84 22.97
C PRO A 112 -5.29 53.40 22.87
N ALA A 113 -6.18 53.01 23.78
CA ALA A 113 -6.76 51.66 23.78
C ALA A 113 -7.59 51.37 22.51
N ARG A 114 -8.29 52.38 21.98
CA ARG A 114 -9.04 52.25 20.73
C ARG A 114 -8.10 52.16 19.53
N GLU A 115 -7.06 52.98 19.50
CA GLU A 115 -6.04 52.96 18.43
C GLU A 115 -5.29 51.62 18.37
N GLU A 116 -4.91 51.06 19.53
CA GLU A 116 -4.30 49.73 19.61
C GLU A 116 -5.26 48.62 19.13
N ALA A 117 -6.53 48.69 19.51
CA ALA A 117 -7.55 47.74 19.03
C ALA A 117 -7.72 47.82 17.50
N GLU A 118 -7.79 49.02 16.93
CA GLU A 118 -7.89 49.25 15.49
C GLU A 118 -6.65 48.71 14.74
N ALA A 119 -5.44 48.91 15.28
CA ALA A 119 -4.21 48.36 14.72
C ALA A 119 -4.19 46.82 14.73
N TRP A 120 -4.63 46.21 15.84
CA TRP A 120 -4.73 44.75 15.96
C TRP A 120 -5.79 44.17 15.00
N ILE A 121 -6.94 44.83 14.87
CA ILE A 121 -7.99 44.48 13.92
C ILE A 121 -7.43 44.49 12.49
N ALA A 122 -6.76 45.56 12.08
CA ALA A 122 -6.18 45.68 10.74
C ALA A 122 -5.15 44.57 10.44
N TRP A 123 -4.28 44.25 11.40
CA TRP A 123 -3.34 43.14 11.26
C TRP A 123 -4.07 41.79 11.13
N THR A 124 -5.07 41.54 11.98
CA THR A 124 -5.81 40.27 12.02
C THR A 124 -6.59 40.06 10.73
N GLU A 125 -7.19 41.10 10.16
CA GLU A 125 -7.87 41.03 8.87
C GLU A 125 -6.93 40.61 7.74
N SER A 126 -5.75 41.24 7.68
CA SER A 126 -4.71 40.86 6.71
C SER A 126 -4.28 39.40 6.92
N HIS A 127 -4.17 38.95 8.16
CA HIS A 127 -3.84 37.56 8.49
C HIS A 127 -4.92 36.58 8.03
N VAL A 128 -6.19 36.85 8.34
CA VAL A 128 -7.34 36.03 7.96
C VAL A 128 -7.49 35.94 6.44
N GLN A 129 -7.24 37.03 5.72
CA GLN A 129 -7.19 37.00 4.25
C GLN A 129 -6.10 36.05 3.72
N ARG A 130 -4.90 36.02 4.32
CA ARG A 130 -3.85 35.09 3.88
C ARG A 130 -4.16 33.63 4.21
N LEU A 131 -4.92 33.38 5.29
CA LEU A 131 -5.32 32.04 5.70
C LEU A 131 -6.49 31.46 4.90
N ASN A 132 -7.32 32.31 4.29
CA ASN A 132 -8.49 31.84 3.55
C ASN A 132 -8.05 30.98 2.35
N PRO A 133 -8.34 29.66 2.34
CA PRO A 133 -7.94 28.79 1.23
C PRO A 133 -8.62 29.19 -0.09
N LEU A 134 -9.76 29.88 -0.04
CA LEU A 134 -10.49 30.35 -1.22
C LEU A 134 -9.86 31.57 -1.89
N ASN A 135 -8.86 32.20 -1.27
CA ASN A 135 -8.11 33.29 -1.90
C ASN A 135 -7.03 32.76 -2.87
N GLY A 136 -6.77 31.46 -2.87
CA GLY A 136 -5.98 30.77 -3.90
C GLY A 136 -6.84 30.18 -5.02
N SER A 137 -6.20 29.62 -6.05
CA SER A 137 -6.91 28.86 -7.07
C SER A 137 -7.18 27.43 -6.58
N PRO A 138 -8.44 26.95 -6.58
CA PRO A 138 -8.74 25.57 -6.23
C PRO A 138 -8.27 24.65 -7.36
N LEU A 139 -7.09 24.05 -7.19
CA LEU A 139 -6.52 23.10 -8.13
C LEU A 139 -6.69 21.67 -7.62
N LEU A 140 -6.77 20.73 -8.56
CA LEU A 140 -6.68 19.31 -8.22
C LEU A 140 -5.30 19.07 -7.56
N PRO A 141 -5.24 18.42 -6.39
CA PRO A 141 -3.96 18.20 -5.75
C PRO A 141 -3.12 17.23 -6.58
N GLU A 142 -1.84 17.56 -6.74
CA GLU A 142 -0.86 16.63 -7.29
C GLU A 142 -0.70 15.46 -6.31
N ILE A 143 -0.96 14.25 -6.79
CA ILE A 143 -0.87 13.04 -5.98
C ILE A 143 0.58 12.56 -6.04
N PRO A 144 1.29 12.51 -4.90
CA PRO A 144 2.66 12.01 -4.88
C PRO A 144 2.66 10.51 -5.20
N GLU A 145 3.69 10.05 -5.93
CA GLU A 145 3.89 8.62 -6.17
C GLU A 145 3.99 7.87 -4.83
N PRO A 146 3.14 6.86 -4.58
CA PRO A 146 3.11 6.15 -3.30
C PRO A 146 4.37 5.31 -3.13
N ARG A 147 4.93 5.32 -1.91
CA ARG A 147 5.93 4.33 -1.52
C ARG A 147 5.26 2.97 -1.36
N THR A 148 6.08 1.92 -1.32
CA THR A 148 5.59 0.54 -1.14
C THR A 148 4.80 0.40 0.15
N GLU A 149 5.22 1.05 1.24
CA GLU A 149 4.51 1.02 2.53
C GLU A 149 3.16 1.76 2.47
N ASP A 150 3.06 2.83 1.68
CA ASP A 150 1.85 3.64 1.58
C ASP A 150 0.70 2.89 0.90
N LEU A 151 1.02 1.87 0.09
CA LEU A 151 0.03 1.00 -0.55
C LEU A 151 -0.51 -0.09 0.38
N GLN A 152 0.21 -0.44 1.46
CA GLN A 152 -0.13 -1.57 2.33
C GLN A 152 -1.60 -1.58 2.81
N PRO A 153 -2.20 -0.45 3.24
CA PRO A 153 -3.61 -0.44 3.67
C PRO A 153 -4.60 -0.81 2.56
N PHE A 154 -4.21 -0.64 1.28
CA PHE A 154 -5.06 -0.82 0.11
C PHE A 154 -4.75 -2.14 -0.65
N MET A 155 -3.83 -2.96 -0.14
CA MET A 155 -3.46 -4.22 -0.78
C MET A 155 -4.44 -5.37 -0.50
N HIS A 156 -5.51 -5.16 0.28
CA HIS A 156 -6.58 -6.15 0.53
C HIS A 156 -6.07 -7.55 0.92
N GLY A 157 -5.08 -7.61 1.81
CA GLY A 157 -4.47 -8.85 2.30
C GLY A 157 -3.24 -9.33 1.51
N TRP A 158 -2.91 -8.71 0.38
CA TRP A 158 -1.66 -8.96 -0.35
C TRP A 158 -0.48 -8.18 0.27
N SER A 159 0.72 -8.75 0.18
CA SER A 159 1.95 -8.01 0.52
C SER A 159 2.28 -6.99 -0.57
N PRO A 160 2.70 -5.76 -0.24
CA PRO A 160 3.13 -4.78 -1.25
C PRO A 160 4.49 -5.14 -1.88
N TYR A 161 5.23 -6.10 -1.31
CA TYR A 161 6.56 -6.50 -1.79
C TYR A 161 6.54 -7.66 -2.79
N GLY A 162 5.47 -8.47 -2.84
CA GLY A 162 5.36 -9.57 -3.80
C GLY A 162 4.12 -10.44 -3.62
N PRO A 163 3.80 -11.29 -4.62
CA PRO A 163 2.76 -12.30 -4.47
C PRO A 163 3.18 -13.28 -3.38
N THR A 164 2.36 -13.40 -2.33
CA THR A 164 2.51 -14.38 -1.25
C THR A 164 1.66 -15.61 -1.56
#